data_AF-A0A0Q5N3V6-F1
#
_entry.id   AF-A0A0Q5N3V6-F1
#
_cell.length_a   1.000
_cell.length_b   1.000
_cell.length_c   1.000
_cell.angle_alpha   90.00
_cell.angle_beta   90.00
_cell.angle_gamma   90.00
#
_symmetry.space_group_name_H-M   'P 1'
#
loop_
_entity.id
_entity.type
_entity.pdbx_description
1 polymer ?
#
loop_
_entity_poly.entity_id
_entity_poly.type
_entity_poly.pdbx_seq_one_letter_code
_entity_poly.pdbx_strand_id
1 'polypeptide(L)'
;MGLFSRKKNTTTDETATDTTVAAAGGADPDGAVDGTHAAAARATPGASAGSGSPAASTTEAPRITVSRAAPTNTSSADPAAVPTGARTAAPVPPHRKAAPVVHTALQEALTGWSTTKNVQTMYSVVKELAAGSLLLDIGSSSLADPKRGPQKGDTISIAHQVDNAGKKVLLAFTSGERLGFYRKTSEPVSLVESAPHVVAMAVSKYDGLVLDPGSPETQWIGYTDELVRGLTSDPSENHAVKQAMAEKRIAWPEMLRLVRDAPSLYIASVAQRDETGEITSMGVATVTTHEGDTLSVLLTSPAEVGAWAPGADASPTRFAAVAKVALDQGHAGIVVNPAGSMLTITAAELRALLGDA
;
A
#
# COMPACT_ATOMS: atom_id res chain seq x y z
N MET A 1 59.30 26.18 -20.03
CA MET A 1 59.45 24.76 -19.69
C MET A 1 58.17 24.35 -18.95
N GLY A 2 57.25 23.51 -19.41
CA GLY A 2 57.22 22.52 -20.49
C GLY A 2 56.89 21.13 -19.92
N LEU A 3 55.87 20.46 -20.50
CA LEU A 3 55.34 19.08 -20.33
C LEU A 3 54.17 18.89 -19.33
N PHE A 4 52.89 18.76 -19.76
CA PHE A 4 52.17 17.62 -20.42
C PHE A 4 52.19 16.31 -19.61
N SER A 5 51.18 15.44 -19.50
CA SER A 5 49.75 15.33 -19.86
C SER A 5 49.34 13.86 -19.58
N ARG A 6 48.11 13.58 -19.10
CA ARG A 6 47.14 12.62 -19.70
C ARG A 6 46.01 12.20 -18.75
N LYS A 7 44.80 12.30 -19.29
CA LYS A 7 43.53 11.66 -18.89
C LYS A 7 43.57 10.15 -19.10
N LYS A 8 42.73 9.41 -18.37
CA LYS A 8 41.84 8.37 -18.93
C LYS A 8 40.47 8.42 -18.23
N ASN A 9 39.44 8.66 -19.03
CA ASN A 9 38.04 8.41 -18.74
C ASN A 9 37.78 6.91 -18.87
N THR A 10 36.95 6.35 -18.00
CA THR A 10 36.33 5.04 -18.21
C THR A 10 34.85 5.28 -18.48
N THR A 11 34.46 5.11 -19.74
CA THR A 11 33.09 5.03 -20.21
C THR A 11 32.62 3.59 -19.99
N THR A 12 31.53 3.38 -19.28
CA THR A 12 30.83 2.10 -19.28
C THR A 12 29.72 2.20 -20.32
N ASP A 13 29.90 1.48 -21.41
CA ASP A 13 28.94 1.29 -22.49
C ASP A 13 27.86 0.31 -22.00
N GLU A 14 26.59 0.71 -22.08
CA GLU A 14 25.44 -0.13 -21.77
C GLU A 14 24.96 -0.73 -23.10
N THR A 15 25.54 -1.89 -23.46
CA THR A 15 25.14 -2.64 -24.66
C THR A 15 23.83 -3.37 -24.40
N ALA A 16 22.83 -3.08 -25.23
CA ALA A 16 21.67 -3.93 -25.45
C ALA A 16 22.14 -5.25 -26.06
N THR A 17 21.79 -6.38 -25.43
CA THR A 17 22.02 -7.71 -26.00
C THR A 17 20.68 -8.40 -26.24
N ASP A 18 20.40 -8.57 -27.52
CA ASP A 18 19.45 -9.52 -28.09
C ASP A 18 20.07 -10.92 -28.00
N THR A 19 19.36 -11.94 -27.51
CA THR A 19 19.84 -13.33 -27.56
C THR A 19 18.69 -14.32 -27.58
N THR A 20 18.68 -15.16 -28.61
CA THR A 20 17.85 -16.35 -28.76
C THR A 20 18.75 -17.60 -28.92
N VAL A 21 18.26 -18.74 -28.40
CA VAL A 21 18.52 -20.17 -28.76
C VAL A 21 19.47 -21.04 -27.88
N ALA A 22 18.79 -21.99 -27.20
CA ALA A 22 19.00 -23.45 -26.98
C ALA A 22 20.24 -24.09 -26.27
N ALA A 23 19.87 -24.85 -25.22
CA ALA A 23 20.18 -26.25 -24.86
C ALA A 23 21.60 -26.84 -25.04
N ALA A 24 22.20 -27.32 -23.92
CA ALA A 24 22.34 -28.76 -23.58
C ALA A 24 23.40 -29.00 -22.48
N GLY A 25 23.10 -29.93 -21.54
CA GLY A 25 24.04 -30.97 -21.10
C GLY A 25 24.92 -30.75 -19.86
N GLY A 26 24.60 -31.46 -18.78
CA GLY A 26 25.48 -32.54 -18.30
C GLY A 26 26.37 -32.32 -17.06
N ALA A 27 26.03 -33.07 -16.01
CA ALA A 27 26.90 -33.83 -15.09
C ALA A 27 27.53 -33.15 -13.84
N ASP A 28 27.01 -33.59 -12.70
CA ASP A 28 27.63 -33.81 -11.38
C ASP A 28 28.88 -34.72 -11.44
N PRO A 29 29.82 -34.64 -10.48
CA PRO A 29 29.71 -35.51 -9.29
C PRO A 29 30.26 -34.98 -7.94
N ASP A 30 29.63 -35.50 -6.88
CA ASP A 30 30.12 -36.02 -5.59
C ASP A 30 31.47 -35.58 -4.99
N GLY A 31 31.44 -35.30 -3.68
CA GLY A 31 32.63 -35.35 -2.82
C GLY A 31 32.38 -34.89 -1.37
N ALA A 32 31.98 -35.82 -0.51
CA ALA A 32 31.81 -35.66 0.94
C ALA A 32 33.11 -35.88 1.73
N VAL A 33 33.33 -35.13 2.83
CA VAL A 33 33.86 -35.55 4.16
C VAL A 33 33.82 -34.31 5.09
N ASP A 34 33.05 -34.28 6.17
CA ASP A 34 33.21 -34.90 7.51
C ASP A 34 34.27 -34.23 8.40
N GLY A 35 33.91 -33.91 9.66
CA GLY A 35 34.82 -33.26 10.61
C GLY A 35 34.17 -32.47 11.74
N THR A 36 33.57 -33.19 12.69
CA THR A 36 33.19 -32.77 14.05
C THR A 36 34.28 -32.04 14.85
N HIS A 37 33.92 -31.04 15.66
CA HIS A 37 34.43 -30.89 17.03
C HIS A 37 33.44 -30.16 17.94
N ALA A 38 33.16 -30.80 19.07
CA ALA A 38 32.39 -30.33 20.20
C ALA A 38 33.15 -29.28 21.03
N ALA A 39 32.44 -28.43 21.79
CA ALA A 39 32.37 -28.52 23.24
C ALA A 39 31.94 -27.21 23.94
N ALA A 40 31.16 -27.44 25.01
CA ALA A 40 31.17 -26.77 26.31
C ALA A 40 30.37 -25.48 26.55
N ALA A 41 29.76 -25.52 27.73
CA ALA A 41 28.70 -24.70 28.26
C ALA A 41 29.17 -23.76 29.39
N ARG A 42 28.18 -23.02 29.93
CA ARG A 42 28.10 -22.26 31.20
C ARG A 42 28.66 -20.84 31.18
N ALA A 43 28.19 -19.86 31.96
CA ALA A 43 26.92 -19.55 32.64
C ALA A 43 27.16 -18.20 33.40
N THR A 44 26.26 -17.21 33.23
CA THR A 44 25.82 -16.15 34.21
C THR A 44 26.86 -15.20 34.88
N PRO A 45 26.45 -14.17 35.66
CA PRO A 45 25.47 -13.07 35.44
C PRO A 45 26.05 -11.67 35.83
N GLY A 46 25.31 -10.56 35.63
CA GLY A 46 25.70 -9.28 36.27
C GLY A 46 24.90 -8.00 35.91
N ALA A 47 23.95 -7.67 36.79
CA ALA A 47 23.59 -6.34 37.34
C ALA A 47 23.41 -5.06 36.46
N SER A 48 22.14 -4.64 36.38
CA SER A 48 21.53 -3.33 36.75
C SER A 48 22.37 -2.04 36.91
N ALA A 49 22.01 -1.00 36.15
CA ALA A 49 21.69 0.39 36.56
C ALA A 49 21.36 1.17 35.26
N GLY A 50 20.21 1.82 35.05
CA GLY A 50 19.65 2.93 35.81
C GLY A 50 19.86 4.23 35.02
N SER A 51 18.86 4.71 34.27
CA SER A 51 18.73 6.12 33.86
C SER A 51 17.33 6.41 33.31
N GLY A 52 16.72 7.48 33.84
CA GLY A 52 15.33 7.86 33.62
C GLY A 52 15.03 8.35 32.21
N SER A 53 13.82 8.02 31.75
CA SER A 53 13.21 8.62 30.56
C SER A 53 12.23 9.72 30.97
N PRO A 54 12.23 10.88 30.27
CA PRO A 54 11.17 11.86 30.40
C PRO A 54 9.88 11.36 29.72
N ALA A 55 8.75 11.75 30.29
CA ALA A 55 7.41 11.37 29.87
C ALA A 55 7.15 11.75 28.40
N ALA A 56 7.04 10.73 27.54
CA ALA A 56 6.40 10.86 26.24
C ALA A 56 4.89 10.80 26.44
N SER A 57 4.17 11.83 25.99
CA SER A 57 2.73 11.79 25.83
C SER A 57 2.38 10.74 24.78
N THR A 58 2.08 9.53 25.24
CA THR A 58 1.52 8.47 24.40
C THR A 58 0.08 8.82 24.07
N THR A 59 -0.19 9.12 22.81
CA THR A 59 -1.50 8.91 22.20
C THR A 59 -1.84 7.43 22.40
N GLU A 60 -2.70 7.12 23.37
CA GLU A 60 -3.11 5.76 23.68
C GLU A 60 -3.79 5.17 22.45
N ALA A 61 -3.20 4.12 21.88
CA ALA A 61 -3.79 3.40 20.77
C ALA A 61 -5.15 2.80 21.21
N PRO A 62 -6.18 2.82 20.34
CA PRO A 62 -7.48 2.25 20.69
C PRO A 62 -7.34 0.77 21.06
N ARG A 63 -7.93 0.36 22.19
CA ARG A 63 -7.98 -1.04 22.59
C ARG A 63 -8.87 -1.81 21.62
N ILE A 64 -8.28 -2.82 20.98
CA ILE A 64 -9.00 -3.77 20.14
C ILE A 64 -9.79 -4.70 21.06
N THR A 65 -11.10 -4.66 20.96
CA THR A 65 -12.00 -5.60 21.64
C THR A 65 -12.55 -6.57 20.60
N VAL A 66 -12.76 -7.83 20.96
CA VAL A 66 -13.28 -8.85 20.03
C VAL A 66 -14.73 -9.17 20.39
N SER A 67 -15.66 -8.87 19.50
CA SER A 67 -17.07 -9.28 19.64
C SER A 67 -17.34 -10.56 18.85
N ARG A 68 -18.07 -11.50 19.46
CA ARG A 68 -18.47 -12.76 18.83
C ARG A 68 -19.63 -12.52 17.85
N ALA A 69 -19.43 -12.84 16.57
CA ALA A 69 -20.49 -12.76 15.55
C ALA A 69 -20.60 -14.08 14.77
N ALA A 70 -21.82 -14.47 14.38
CA ALA A 70 -22.09 -15.69 13.64
C ALA A 70 -21.83 -15.50 12.13
N PRO A 71 -21.26 -16.50 11.41
CA PRO A 71 -20.95 -16.37 9.99
C PRO A 71 -22.20 -16.50 9.11
N THR A 72 -22.30 -15.68 8.07
CA THR A 72 -23.28 -15.83 6.98
C THR A 72 -22.55 -15.78 5.62
N ASN A 73 -22.68 -16.86 4.83
CA ASN A 73 -22.15 -16.98 3.47
C ASN A 73 -23.24 -16.59 2.46
N THR A 74 -22.93 -15.82 1.42
CA THR A 74 -23.79 -15.75 0.22
C THR A 74 -23.01 -15.35 -1.05
N SER A 75 -23.48 -15.93 -2.15
CA SER A 75 -22.86 -16.11 -3.47
C SER A 75 -23.01 -14.91 -4.41
N SER A 76 -22.04 -14.75 -5.32
CA SER A 76 -21.90 -13.74 -6.37
C SER A 76 -22.96 -13.83 -7.48
N ALA A 77 -23.28 -12.68 -8.10
CA ALA A 77 -24.03 -12.57 -9.36
C ALA A 77 -23.33 -11.57 -10.32
N ASP A 78 -23.29 -11.97 -11.60
CA ASP A 78 -22.72 -11.28 -12.77
C ASP A 78 -23.35 -9.91 -13.09
N PRO A 79 -22.58 -8.93 -13.62
CA PRO A 79 -23.14 -7.77 -14.30
C PRO A 79 -22.96 -7.84 -15.83
N ALA A 80 -24.05 -7.55 -16.53
CA ALA A 80 -24.13 -7.40 -17.98
C ALA A 80 -23.54 -6.06 -18.49
N ALA A 81 -23.01 -6.10 -19.71
CA ALA A 81 -22.29 -5.03 -20.39
C ALA A 81 -23.18 -3.83 -20.82
N VAL A 82 -22.59 -2.62 -20.78
CA VAL A 82 -23.18 -1.35 -21.28
C VAL A 82 -22.37 -0.85 -22.49
N PRO A 83 -23.01 -0.33 -23.56
CA PRO A 83 -22.32 0.06 -24.79
C PRO A 83 -21.65 1.44 -24.72
N THR A 84 -20.47 1.52 -25.35
CA THR A 84 -19.58 2.68 -25.44
C THR A 84 -20.05 3.68 -26.50
N GLY A 85 -20.57 4.84 -26.09
CA GLY A 85 -20.79 5.99 -26.96
C GLY A 85 -19.58 6.92 -26.96
N ALA A 86 -18.97 7.15 -28.14
CA ALA A 86 -17.82 8.03 -28.31
C ALA A 86 -18.17 9.49 -27.99
N ARG A 87 -17.63 10.02 -26.88
CA ARG A 87 -17.65 11.45 -26.56
C ARG A 87 -16.39 12.11 -27.11
N THR A 88 -16.58 13.08 -28.01
CA THR A 88 -15.54 13.98 -28.52
C THR A 88 -14.96 14.79 -27.37
N ALA A 89 -13.65 14.67 -27.12
CA ALA A 89 -12.97 15.35 -26.01
C ALA A 89 -12.94 16.87 -26.21
N ALA A 90 -13.33 17.61 -25.17
CA ALA A 90 -13.18 19.06 -25.10
C ALA A 90 -11.69 19.46 -25.09
N PRO A 91 -11.33 20.65 -25.60
CA PRO A 91 -9.94 21.12 -25.63
C PRO A 91 -9.35 21.24 -24.23
N VAL A 92 -8.12 20.72 -24.08
CA VAL A 92 -7.35 20.68 -22.82
C VAL A 92 -7.02 22.11 -22.37
N PRO A 93 -7.40 22.51 -21.13
CA PRO A 93 -7.03 23.82 -20.58
C PRO A 93 -5.49 23.99 -20.48
N PRO A 94 -4.96 25.22 -20.59
CA PRO A 94 -3.53 25.48 -20.44
C PRO A 94 -3.01 25.03 -19.06
N HIS A 95 -1.85 24.38 -19.04
CA HIS A 95 -1.22 23.83 -17.84
C HIS A 95 -0.90 24.94 -16.82
N ARG A 96 -1.70 25.02 -15.76
CA ARG A 96 -1.31 25.70 -14.52
C ARG A 96 -0.07 24.98 -13.98
N LYS A 97 0.96 25.73 -13.54
CA LYS A 97 2.12 25.15 -12.84
C LYS A 97 1.58 24.33 -11.66
N ALA A 98 1.55 23.01 -11.81
CA ALA A 98 0.95 22.13 -10.82
C ALA A 98 1.71 22.29 -9.51
N ALA A 99 0.99 22.25 -8.38
CA ALA A 99 1.65 22.19 -7.09
C ALA A 99 2.62 21.00 -7.08
N PRO A 100 3.80 21.12 -6.43
CA PRO A 100 4.72 20.01 -6.33
C PRO A 100 4.01 18.81 -5.69
N VAL A 101 4.10 17.65 -6.33
CA VAL A 101 3.53 16.40 -5.82
C VAL A 101 4.41 15.89 -4.69
N VAL A 102 3.80 15.71 -3.51
CA VAL A 102 4.42 15.09 -2.34
C VAL A 102 3.40 14.16 -1.69
N HIS A 103 3.71 12.87 -1.60
CA HIS A 103 2.86 11.88 -0.96
C HIS A 103 3.22 11.70 0.52
N THR A 104 2.91 12.70 1.35
CA THR A 104 3.35 12.78 2.76
C THR A 104 3.02 11.53 3.59
N ALA A 105 1.79 11.03 3.56
CA ALA A 105 1.40 9.86 4.36
C ALA A 105 2.17 8.57 3.99
N LEU A 106 2.54 8.42 2.71
CA LEU A 106 3.35 7.29 2.26
C LEU A 106 4.81 7.47 2.67
N GLN A 107 5.34 8.70 2.65
CA GLN A 107 6.68 8.96 3.17
C GLN A 107 6.78 8.64 4.67
N GLU A 108 5.77 9.01 5.46
CA GLU A 108 5.68 8.65 6.88
C GLU A 108 5.64 7.13 7.07
N ALA A 109 4.84 6.41 6.27
CA ALA A 109 4.80 4.96 6.30
C ALA A 109 6.14 4.31 5.92
N LEU A 110 6.84 4.86 4.91
CA LEU A 110 8.17 4.39 4.50
C LEU A 110 9.22 4.61 5.60
N THR A 111 9.15 5.73 6.32
CA THR A 111 10.00 5.98 7.51
C THR A 111 9.70 4.98 8.63
N GLY A 112 8.43 4.66 8.88
CA GLY A 112 8.04 3.61 9.83
C GLY A 112 8.61 2.24 9.44
N TRP A 113 8.48 1.88 8.16
CA TRP A 113 9.03 0.63 7.61
C TRP A 113 10.55 0.55 7.71
N SER A 114 11.28 1.61 7.40
CA SER A 114 12.75 1.60 7.48
C SER A 114 13.25 1.51 8.92
N THR A 115 12.49 2.05 9.88
CA THR A 115 12.80 1.95 11.32
C THR A 115 12.48 0.57 11.88
N THR A 116 11.35 -0.02 11.50
CA THR A 116 10.90 -1.33 12.00
C THR A 116 10.32 -2.14 10.86
N LYS A 117 11.02 -3.21 10.45
CA LYS A 117 10.58 -4.08 9.35
C LYS A 117 9.73 -5.22 9.88
N ASN A 118 8.41 -5.04 9.91
CA ASN A 118 7.45 -6.07 10.29
C ASN A 118 6.18 -6.00 9.43
N VAL A 119 5.27 -6.95 9.61
CA VAL A 119 4.03 -7.06 8.82
C VAL A 119 3.16 -5.79 8.95
N GLN A 120 3.12 -5.18 10.13
CA GLN A 120 2.30 -4.00 10.38
C GLN A 120 2.82 -2.76 9.64
N THR A 121 4.13 -2.52 9.65
CA THR A 121 4.75 -1.38 8.95
C THR A 121 4.77 -1.61 7.45
N MET A 122 4.92 -2.84 6.98
CA MET A 122 4.73 -3.23 5.58
C MET A 122 3.33 -2.87 5.09
N TYR A 123 2.29 -3.33 5.81
CA TYR A 123 0.91 -3.00 5.45
C TYR A 123 0.57 -1.52 5.62
N SER A 124 1.27 -0.81 6.50
CA SER A 124 1.21 0.66 6.57
C SER A 124 1.71 1.32 5.29
N VAL A 125 2.72 0.77 4.60
CA VAL A 125 3.14 1.25 3.27
C VAL A 125 2.08 0.91 2.23
N VAL A 126 1.64 -0.35 2.19
CA VAL A 126 0.69 -0.83 1.18
C VAL A 126 -0.65 -0.08 1.26
N LYS A 127 -1.19 0.20 2.45
CA LYS A 127 -2.48 0.90 2.57
C LYS A 127 -2.44 2.31 1.99
N GLU A 128 -1.30 3.00 2.09
CA GLU A 128 -1.14 4.37 1.57
C GLU A 128 -1.06 4.41 0.04
N LEU A 129 -0.71 3.29 -0.62
CA LEU A 129 -0.75 3.18 -2.09
C LEU A 129 -2.16 3.18 -2.68
N ALA A 130 -3.20 3.09 -1.84
CA ALA A 130 -4.58 3.08 -2.28
C ALA A 130 -5.19 4.50 -2.48
N ALA A 131 -4.43 5.56 -2.19
CA ALA A 131 -4.84 6.95 -2.37
C ALA A 131 -3.64 7.82 -2.78
N GLY A 132 -3.89 9.11 -3.03
CA GLY A 132 -2.83 10.06 -3.36
C GLY A 132 -2.24 9.88 -4.77
N SER A 133 -1.06 10.47 -4.98
CA SER A 133 -0.39 10.51 -6.28
C SER A 133 1.08 10.14 -6.16
N LEU A 134 1.57 9.43 -7.17
CA LEU A 134 2.97 9.06 -7.32
C LEU A 134 3.53 9.68 -8.60
N LEU A 135 4.85 9.77 -8.64
CA LEU A 135 5.57 10.18 -9.84
C LEU A 135 6.19 8.94 -10.50
N LEU A 136 5.90 8.78 -11.79
CA LEU A 136 6.59 7.84 -12.65
C LEU A 136 7.69 8.58 -13.40
N ASP A 137 8.87 7.98 -13.45
CA ASP A 137 9.98 8.54 -14.18
C ASP A 137 9.84 8.28 -15.68
N ILE A 138 9.78 9.37 -16.44
CA ILE A 138 9.65 9.36 -17.90
C ILE A 138 10.83 10.06 -18.58
N GLY A 139 11.95 10.24 -17.88
CA GLY A 139 13.12 10.98 -18.39
C GLY A 139 13.74 10.38 -19.65
N SER A 140 13.50 9.10 -19.93
CA SER A 140 13.93 8.41 -21.16
C SER A 140 12.89 8.46 -22.29
N SER A 141 11.82 9.25 -22.15
CA SER A 141 10.77 9.40 -23.15
C SER A 141 11.19 10.34 -24.29
N SER A 142 10.65 10.10 -25.47
CA SER A 142 10.78 11.00 -26.61
C SER A 142 9.55 11.89 -26.67
N LEU A 143 9.66 13.10 -26.11
CA LEU A 143 8.61 14.11 -26.10
C LEU A 143 8.93 15.22 -27.10
N ALA A 144 7.99 15.55 -27.99
CA ALA A 144 8.17 16.64 -28.95
C ALA A 144 8.32 18.01 -28.26
N ASP A 145 7.61 18.23 -27.15
CA ASP A 145 7.78 19.39 -26.28
C ASP A 145 7.58 19.00 -24.81
N PRO A 146 8.66 18.75 -24.04
CA PRO A 146 8.58 18.37 -22.64
C PRO A 146 7.82 19.36 -21.76
N LYS A 147 7.78 20.65 -22.11
CA LYS A 147 7.08 21.69 -21.32
C LYS A 147 5.56 21.63 -21.49
N ARG A 148 5.09 21.02 -22.58
CA ARG A 148 3.66 20.82 -22.86
C ARG A 148 3.16 19.44 -22.42
N GLY A 149 4.04 18.60 -21.87
CA GLY A 149 3.73 17.23 -21.51
C GLY A 149 3.46 16.33 -22.73
N PRO A 150 3.11 15.05 -22.51
CA PRO A 150 2.87 14.08 -23.58
C PRO A 150 1.85 14.54 -24.62
N GLN A 151 2.24 14.51 -25.89
CA GLN A 151 1.42 14.83 -27.06
C GLN A 151 1.21 13.60 -27.95
N LYS A 152 0.23 13.70 -28.86
CA LYS A 152 0.03 12.67 -29.88
C LYS A 152 1.29 12.54 -30.75
N GLY A 153 1.83 11.32 -30.82
CA GLY A 153 3.06 11.02 -31.55
C GLY A 153 4.30 10.93 -30.66
N ASP A 154 4.21 11.30 -29.38
CA ASP A 154 5.27 11.09 -28.40
C ASP A 154 5.38 9.61 -28.01
N THR A 155 6.60 9.18 -27.65
CA THR A 155 6.86 7.85 -27.11
C THR A 155 7.18 7.97 -25.62
N ILE A 156 6.33 7.40 -24.78
CA ILE A 156 6.50 7.41 -23.33
C ILE A 156 7.21 6.14 -22.87
N SER A 157 8.40 6.33 -22.30
CA SER A 157 9.21 5.28 -21.69
C SER A 157 9.16 5.44 -20.19
N ILE A 158 8.43 4.56 -19.51
CA ILE A 158 8.32 4.54 -18.05
C ILE A 158 9.48 3.71 -17.48
N ALA A 159 10.23 4.31 -16.54
CA ALA A 159 11.37 3.65 -15.93
C ALA A 159 10.97 2.40 -15.14
N HIS A 160 11.80 1.37 -15.25
CA HIS A 160 11.68 0.12 -14.52
C HIS A 160 13.08 -0.41 -14.23
N GLN A 161 13.18 -1.37 -13.31
CA GLN A 161 14.43 -2.06 -13.01
C GLN A 161 14.21 -3.57 -13.09
N VAL A 162 15.27 -4.33 -13.39
CA VAL A 162 15.30 -5.77 -13.19
C VAL A 162 16.05 -6.04 -11.88
N ASP A 163 15.43 -6.76 -10.96
CA ASP A 163 16.05 -7.12 -9.69
C ASP A 163 17.05 -8.28 -9.85
N ASN A 164 17.69 -8.68 -8.74
CA ASN A 164 18.67 -9.77 -8.73
C ASN A 164 18.06 -11.15 -9.05
N ALA A 165 16.74 -11.29 -9.00
CA ALA A 165 16.00 -12.49 -9.34
C ALA A 165 15.43 -12.46 -10.78
N GLY A 166 15.78 -11.44 -11.56
CA GLY A 166 15.29 -11.27 -12.93
C GLY A 166 13.86 -10.71 -13.01
N LYS A 167 13.28 -10.24 -11.90
CA LYS A 167 11.92 -9.66 -11.87
C LYS A 167 11.95 -8.22 -12.33
N LYS A 168 11.01 -7.88 -13.21
CA LYS A 168 10.88 -6.53 -13.78
C LYS A 168 9.96 -5.70 -12.90
N VAL A 169 10.48 -4.73 -12.16
CA VAL A 169 9.72 -3.91 -11.21
C VAL A 169 9.57 -2.46 -11.68
N LEU A 170 8.37 -1.91 -11.53
CA LEU A 170 8.07 -0.51 -11.87
C LEU A 170 8.70 0.43 -10.85
N LEU A 171 9.30 1.53 -11.29
CA LEU A 171 9.83 2.56 -10.38
C LEU A 171 8.81 3.68 -10.18
N ALA A 172 8.52 4.02 -8.93
CA ALA A 172 7.68 5.15 -8.58
C ALA A 172 8.28 5.96 -7.43
N PHE A 173 7.93 7.24 -7.37
CA PHE A 173 8.52 8.19 -6.44
C PHE A 173 7.44 8.97 -5.70
N THR A 174 7.68 9.21 -4.41
CA THR A 174 6.76 9.93 -3.53
C THR A 174 6.85 11.44 -3.68
N SER A 175 7.94 11.96 -4.27
CA SER A 175 8.12 13.38 -4.57
C SER A 175 9.12 13.63 -5.70
N GLY A 176 9.08 14.84 -6.26
CA GLY A 176 10.05 15.27 -7.28
C GLY A 176 11.48 15.31 -6.75
N GLU A 177 11.66 15.59 -5.45
CA GLU A 177 12.97 15.57 -4.80
C GLU A 177 13.56 14.15 -4.76
N ARG A 178 12.74 13.14 -4.42
CA ARG A 178 13.16 11.73 -4.40
C ARG A 178 13.56 11.24 -5.80
N LEU A 179 12.78 11.61 -6.81
CA LEU A 179 13.13 11.33 -8.20
C LEU A 179 14.40 12.06 -8.64
N GLY A 180 14.55 13.33 -8.27
CA GLY A 180 15.74 14.13 -8.57
C GLY A 180 17.00 13.55 -7.94
N PHE A 181 16.90 13.06 -6.70
CA PHE A 181 17.97 12.34 -6.02
C PHE A 181 18.38 11.07 -6.78
N TYR A 182 17.41 10.23 -7.18
CA TYR A 182 17.67 9.02 -7.96
C TYR A 182 18.34 9.30 -9.31
N ARG A 183 17.84 10.30 -10.06
CA ARG A 183 18.38 10.72 -11.36
C ARG A 183 19.60 11.62 -11.27
N LYS A 184 20.02 12.03 -10.08
CA LYS A 184 21.10 13.00 -9.83
C LYS A 184 20.89 14.31 -10.61
N THR A 185 19.66 14.80 -10.63
CA THR A 185 19.25 16.05 -11.30
C THR A 185 18.27 16.85 -10.43
N SER A 186 18.34 18.17 -10.49
CA SER A 186 17.38 19.05 -9.80
C SER A 186 16.07 19.23 -10.59
N GLU A 187 16.04 18.83 -11.86
CA GLU A 187 14.89 18.99 -12.75
C GLU A 187 14.52 17.66 -13.42
N PRO A 188 14.01 16.67 -12.64
CA PRO A 188 13.59 15.42 -13.22
C PRO A 188 12.30 15.57 -14.03
N VAL A 189 12.15 14.74 -15.07
CA VAL A 189 10.92 14.67 -15.88
C VAL A 189 10.08 13.50 -15.39
N SER A 190 8.86 13.78 -14.93
CA SER A 190 7.95 12.78 -14.40
C SER A 190 6.55 12.88 -15.01
N LEU A 191 5.85 11.76 -14.96
CA LEU A 191 4.41 11.67 -15.13
C LEU A 191 3.78 11.54 -13.75
N VAL A 192 2.82 12.42 -13.44
CA VAL A 192 2.02 12.34 -12.21
C VAL A 192 0.86 11.39 -12.47
N GLU A 193 0.70 10.36 -11.63
CA GLU A 193 -0.42 9.44 -11.70
C GLU A 193 -1.01 9.19 -10.31
N SER A 194 -2.27 8.72 -10.25
CA SER A 194 -2.83 8.26 -8.99
C SER A 194 -2.06 7.03 -8.50
N ALA A 195 -1.81 6.93 -7.19
CA ALA A 195 -1.09 5.77 -6.65
C ALA A 195 -1.79 4.44 -6.99
N PRO A 196 -3.14 4.33 -6.94
CA PRO A 196 -3.84 3.11 -7.36
C PRO A 196 -3.62 2.74 -8.82
N HIS A 197 -3.59 3.71 -9.74
CA HIS A 197 -3.28 3.43 -11.13
C HIS A 197 -1.83 2.98 -11.33
N VAL A 198 -0.88 3.54 -10.57
CA VAL A 198 0.50 3.07 -10.58
C VAL A 198 0.59 1.64 -10.08
N VAL A 199 -0.14 1.27 -9.01
CA VAL A 199 -0.18 -0.12 -8.54
C VAL A 199 -0.85 -1.03 -9.56
N ALA A 200 -1.97 -0.62 -10.15
CA ALA A 200 -2.64 -1.39 -11.20
C ALA A 200 -1.72 -1.62 -12.42
N MET A 201 -0.91 -0.62 -12.78
CA MET A 201 0.11 -0.74 -13.81
C MET A 201 1.22 -1.71 -13.40
N ALA A 202 1.72 -1.61 -12.16
CA ALA A 202 2.72 -2.52 -11.62
C ALA A 202 2.24 -3.97 -11.66
N VAL A 203 1.03 -4.25 -11.18
CA VAL A 203 0.43 -5.59 -11.14
C VAL A 203 0.18 -6.16 -12.54
N SER A 204 -0.22 -5.33 -13.51
CA SER A 204 -0.61 -5.80 -14.85
C SER A 204 0.54 -5.92 -15.85
N LYS A 205 1.61 -5.13 -15.70
CA LYS A 205 2.69 -5.03 -16.70
C LYS A 205 4.09 -5.34 -16.15
N TYR A 206 4.20 -5.51 -14.85
CA TYR A 206 5.46 -5.70 -14.12
C TYR A 206 5.29 -6.83 -13.08
N ASP A 207 6.39 -7.21 -12.45
CA ASP A 207 6.43 -8.18 -11.34
C ASP A 207 6.24 -7.52 -9.97
N GLY A 208 6.16 -6.18 -9.92
CA GLY A 208 6.04 -5.42 -8.68
C GLY A 208 6.31 -3.92 -8.84
N LEU A 209 6.41 -3.26 -7.70
CA LEU A 209 6.63 -1.83 -7.54
C LEU A 209 7.83 -1.59 -6.61
N VAL A 210 8.70 -0.66 -6.99
CA VAL A 210 9.73 -0.08 -6.12
C VAL A 210 9.39 1.38 -5.87
N LEU A 211 9.34 1.75 -4.59
CA LEU A 211 9.16 3.11 -4.14
C LEU A 211 10.52 3.72 -3.78
N ASP A 212 10.72 4.97 -4.21
CA ASP A 212 11.90 5.81 -3.91
C ASP A 212 13.24 5.03 -3.98
N PRO A 213 13.54 4.37 -5.12
CA PRO A 213 14.77 3.60 -5.29
C PRO A 213 16.02 4.45 -5.04
N GLY A 214 17.05 3.82 -4.48
CA GLY A 214 18.34 4.46 -4.23
C GLY A 214 18.45 5.22 -2.91
N SER A 215 17.35 5.33 -2.14
CA SER A 215 17.38 5.83 -0.76
C SER A 215 17.19 4.69 0.23
N PRO A 216 18.22 4.25 0.97
CA PRO A 216 18.09 3.13 1.92
C PRO A 216 17.01 3.34 3.00
N GLU A 217 16.69 4.61 3.31
CA GLU A 217 15.71 4.99 4.34
C GLU A 217 14.26 5.02 3.85
N THR A 218 14.04 5.13 2.54
CA THR A 218 12.69 5.23 1.97
C THR A 218 12.41 4.20 0.88
N GLN A 219 13.39 3.36 0.54
CA GLN A 219 13.21 2.32 -0.45
C GLN A 219 12.31 1.21 0.10
N TRP A 220 11.28 0.88 -0.67
CA TRP A 220 10.44 -0.28 -0.43
C TRP A 220 10.17 -1.00 -1.76
N ILE A 221 10.08 -2.32 -1.70
CA ILE A 221 9.75 -3.17 -2.85
C ILE A 221 8.56 -4.03 -2.43
N GLY A 222 7.49 -3.97 -3.23
CA GLY A 222 6.34 -4.86 -3.11
C GLY A 222 6.09 -5.58 -4.41
N TYR A 223 6.07 -6.91 -4.37
CA TYR A 223 5.78 -7.73 -5.55
C TYR A 223 4.28 -7.86 -5.79
N THR A 224 3.91 -8.26 -7.01
CA THR A 224 2.51 -8.36 -7.43
C THR A 224 1.63 -9.14 -6.45
N ASP A 225 2.07 -10.30 -5.95
CA ASP A 225 1.29 -11.11 -5.00
C ASP A 225 1.02 -10.40 -3.67
N GLU A 226 1.98 -9.58 -3.21
CA GLU A 226 1.86 -8.80 -1.99
C GLU A 226 0.91 -7.61 -2.19
N LEU A 227 1.05 -6.90 -3.32
CA LEU A 227 0.19 -5.78 -3.69
C LEU A 227 -1.27 -6.22 -3.86
N VAL A 228 -1.51 -7.34 -4.56
CA VAL A 228 -2.85 -7.90 -4.76
C VAL A 228 -3.46 -8.38 -3.43
N ARG A 229 -2.66 -9.02 -2.58
CA ARG A 229 -3.13 -9.48 -1.26
C ARG A 229 -3.46 -8.31 -0.33
N GLY A 230 -2.68 -7.24 -0.37
CA GLY A 230 -2.85 -6.08 0.49
C GLY A 230 -3.92 -5.09 0.01
N LEU A 231 -4.15 -4.93 -1.29
CA LEU A 231 -5.13 -3.97 -1.79
C LEU A 231 -6.41 -4.65 -2.26
N THR A 232 -6.33 -5.42 -3.35
CA THR A 232 -7.34 -6.27 -4.01
C THR A 232 -6.77 -6.62 -5.39
N SER A 233 -7.51 -7.41 -6.19
CA SER A 233 -7.22 -7.58 -7.62
C SER A 233 -7.41 -6.29 -8.44
N ASP A 234 -8.23 -5.36 -7.98
CA ASP A 234 -8.36 -4.01 -8.53
C ASP A 234 -8.00 -2.95 -7.48
N PRO A 235 -6.73 -2.50 -7.42
CA PRO A 235 -6.26 -1.51 -6.46
C PRO A 235 -7.03 -0.18 -6.47
N SER A 236 -7.77 0.11 -7.54
CA SER A 236 -8.53 1.36 -7.71
C SER A 236 -9.97 1.26 -7.20
N GLU A 237 -10.43 0.07 -6.83
CA GLU A 237 -11.83 -0.25 -6.51
C GLU A 237 -12.43 0.67 -5.43
N ASN A 238 -11.64 1.06 -4.41
CA ASN A 238 -12.06 1.97 -3.34
C ASN A 238 -11.39 3.34 -3.37
N HIS A 239 -10.77 3.73 -4.50
CA HIS A 239 -10.02 4.98 -4.59
C HIS A 239 -10.86 6.20 -4.24
N ALA A 240 -12.11 6.29 -4.74
CA ALA A 240 -13.00 7.41 -4.48
C ALA A 240 -13.32 7.58 -2.98
N VAL A 241 -13.59 6.47 -2.27
CA VAL A 241 -13.86 6.47 -0.83
C VAL A 241 -12.63 6.93 -0.06
N LYS A 242 -11.46 6.33 -0.34
CA LYS A 242 -10.20 6.65 0.34
C LYS A 242 -9.76 8.08 0.09
N GLN A 243 -9.86 8.56 -1.15
CA GLN A 243 -9.55 9.94 -1.50
C GLN A 243 -10.48 10.91 -0.78
N ALA A 244 -11.78 10.65 -0.77
CA ALA A 244 -12.73 11.48 -0.05
C ALA A 244 -12.42 11.54 1.46
N MET A 245 -12.03 10.41 2.06
CA MET A 245 -11.69 10.33 3.49
C MET A 245 -10.40 11.09 3.81
N ALA A 246 -9.40 11.02 2.93
CA ALA A 246 -8.14 11.75 3.07
C ALA A 246 -8.32 13.26 2.87
N GLU A 247 -9.09 13.68 1.86
CA GLU A 247 -9.25 15.10 1.52
C GLU A 247 -10.29 15.82 2.37
N LYS A 248 -11.33 15.12 2.85
CA LYS A 248 -12.44 15.67 3.65
C LYS A 248 -13.12 16.89 3.02
N ARG A 249 -13.23 16.90 1.68
CA ARG A 249 -13.79 18.03 0.90
C ARG A 249 -15.25 17.87 0.47
N ILE A 250 -15.76 16.64 0.49
CA ILE A 250 -17.14 16.35 0.06
C ILE A 250 -18.12 16.54 1.22
N ALA A 251 -19.38 16.78 0.88
CA ALA A 251 -20.43 16.91 1.88
C ALA A 251 -20.67 15.58 2.61
N TRP A 252 -21.05 15.64 3.89
CA TRP A 252 -21.26 14.46 4.72
C TRP A 252 -22.24 13.43 4.14
N PRO A 253 -23.43 13.82 3.61
CA PRO A 253 -24.34 12.87 2.99
C PRO A 253 -23.74 12.16 1.76
N GLU A 254 -22.87 12.85 1.01
CA GLU A 254 -22.17 12.28 -0.14
C GLU A 254 -21.11 11.27 0.31
N MET A 255 -20.37 11.57 1.39
CA MET A 255 -19.43 10.63 2.03
C MET A 255 -20.12 9.34 2.47
N LEU A 256 -21.25 9.46 3.18
CA LEU A 256 -22.02 8.29 3.61
C LEU A 256 -22.47 7.45 2.42
N ARG A 257 -22.88 8.09 1.32
CA ARG A 257 -23.29 7.41 0.09
C ARG A 257 -22.12 6.67 -0.57
N LEU A 258 -20.93 7.28 -0.61
CA LEU A 258 -19.72 6.65 -1.15
C LEU A 258 -19.33 5.40 -0.33
N VAL A 259 -19.34 5.48 0.99
CA VAL A 259 -19.02 4.33 1.85
C VAL A 259 -20.07 3.22 1.71
N ARG A 260 -21.36 3.58 1.68
CA ARG A 260 -22.45 2.62 1.49
C ARG A 260 -22.36 1.89 0.15
N ASP A 261 -22.07 2.63 -0.92
CA ASP A 261 -22.01 2.11 -2.29
C ASP A 261 -20.64 1.52 -2.63
N ALA A 262 -19.70 1.46 -1.66
CA ALA A 262 -18.38 0.90 -1.88
C ALA A 262 -18.48 -0.57 -2.34
N PRO A 263 -17.80 -0.95 -3.43
CA PRO A 263 -17.92 -2.26 -4.05
C PRO A 263 -17.43 -3.41 -3.15
N SER A 264 -16.35 -3.19 -2.39
CA SER A 264 -15.82 -4.14 -1.42
C SER A 264 -15.38 -3.42 -0.16
N LEU A 265 -15.77 -3.92 1.00
CA LEU A 265 -15.27 -3.45 2.30
C LEU A 265 -14.76 -4.66 3.08
N TYR A 266 -14.02 -4.41 4.15
CA TYR A 266 -13.33 -5.46 4.91
C TYR A 266 -13.62 -5.34 6.39
N ILE A 267 -13.71 -6.49 7.04
CA ILE A 267 -13.64 -6.62 8.50
C ILE A 267 -12.36 -7.33 8.89
N ALA A 268 -11.90 -7.07 10.11
CA ALA A 268 -10.81 -7.82 10.72
C ALA A 268 -11.40 -8.98 11.53
N SER A 269 -11.23 -10.20 11.01
CA SER A 269 -11.63 -11.42 11.67
C SER A 269 -10.51 -11.89 12.59
N VAL A 270 -10.80 -12.07 13.87
CA VAL A 270 -9.81 -12.45 14.90
C VAL A 270 -10.17 -13.82 15.44
N ALA A 271 -9.25 -14.77 15.29
CA ALA A 271 -9.38 -16.09 15.91
C ALA A 271 -9.26 -15.98 17.43
N GLN A 272 -10.27 -16.46 18.15
CA GLN A 272 -10.16 -16.70 19.59
C GLN A 272 -9.60 -18.09 19.82
N ARG A 273 -8.57 -18.17 20.65
CA ARG A 273 -7.88 -19.41 20.98
C ARG A 273 -8.05 -19.74 22.46
N ASP A 274 -8.19 -21.01 22.78
CA ASP A 274 -8.16 -21.47 24.17
C ASP A 274 -6.72 -21.53 24.73
N GLU A 275 -6.59 -22.02 25.97
CA GLU A 275 -5.32 -22.19 26.67
C GLU A 275 -4.35 -23.15 25.97
N THR A 276 -4.86 -24.04 25.10
CA THR A 276 -4.06 -24.98 24.32
C THR A 276 -3.62 -24.41 22.96
N GLY A 277 -4.16 -23.24 22.59
CA GLY A 277 -3.90 -22.57 21.32
C GLY A 277 -4.86 -22.99 20.20
N GLU A 278 -5.84 -23.85 20.46
CA GLU A 278 -6.86 -24.25 19.49
C GLU A 278 -7.87 -23.12 19.25
N ILE A 279 -8.28 -22.93 18.00
CA ILE A 279 -9.28 -21.91 17.63
C ILE A 279 -10.65 -22.38 18.11
N THR A 280 -11.23 -21.66 19.06
CA THR A 280 -12.55 -21.97 19.63
C THR A 280 -13.67 -21.16 18.98
N SER A 281 -13.36 -19.97 18.46
CA SER A 281 -14.32 -19.16 17.70
C SER A 281 -13.63 -18.11 16.82
N MET A 282 -14.37 -17.55 15.88
CA MET A 282 -13.98 -16.36 15.12
C MET A 282 -14.81 -15.18 15.62
N GLY A 283 -14.13 -14.10 16.00
CA GLY A 283 -14.77 -12.82 16.33
C GLY A 283 -14.48 -11.77 15.26
N VAL A 284 -15.27 -10.70 15.28
CA VAL A 284 -15.00 -9.51 14.48
C VAL A 284 -14.43 -8.45 15.41
N ALA A 285 -13.34 -7.81 15.00
CA ALA A 285 -12.72 -6.77 15.79
C ALA A 285 -13.64 -5.54 15.90
N THR A 286 -13.73 -4.99 17.10
CA THR A 286 -14.46 -3.76 17.43
C THR A 286 -13.51 -2.77 18.09
N VAL A 287 -13.91 -1.50 18.13
CA VAL A 287 -13.23 -0.44 18.91
C VAL A 287 -14.13 -0.04 20.06
N THR A 288 -13.55 0.08 21.25
CA THR A 288 -14.22 0.67 22.41
C THR A 288 -13.75 2.12 22.54
N THR A 289 -14.70 3.07 22.56
CA THR A 289 -14.39 4.50 22.76
C THR A 289 -13.99 4.76 24.21
N HIS A 290 -13.42 5.94 24.47
CA HIS A 290 -13.11 6.37 25.84
C HIS A 290 -14.37 6.45 26.74
N GLU A 291 -15.54 6.66 26.14
CA GLU A 291 -16.83 6.73 26.84
C GLU A 291 -17.41 5.34 27.15
N GLY A 292 -16.76 4.27 26.67
CA GLY A 292 -17.18 2.88 26.88
C GLY A 292 -18.08 2.32 25.79
N ASP A 293 -18.42 3.13 24.77
CA ASP A 293 -19.23 2.68 23.64
C ASP A 293 -18.44 1.75 22.72
N THR A 294 -19.11 0.71 22.23
CA THR A 294 -18.54 -0.20 21.23
C THR A 294 -18.92 0.23 19.82
N LEU A 295 -17.95 0.29 18.91
CA LEU A 295 -18.12 0.56 17.48
C LEU A 295 -17.69 -0.67 16.67
N SER A 296 -18.51 -1.07 15.70
CA SER A 296 -18.08 -2.03 14.67
C SER A 296 -16.99 -1.42 13.82
N VAL A 297 -15.98 -2.20 13.43
CA VAL A 297 -14.93 -1.71 12.52
C VAL A 297 -15.21 -2.12 11.09
N LEU A 298 -15.01 -1.17 10.18
CA LEU A 298 -15.07 -1.37 8.74
C LEU A 298 -13.80 -0.80 8.10
N LEU A 299 -13.23 -1.50 7.14
CA LEU A 299 -12.01 -1.10 6.44
C LEU A 299 -12.24 -1.16 4.93
N THR A 300 -11.39 -0.49 4.17
CA THR A 300 -11.51 -0.32 2.72
C THR A 300 -10.47 -1.11 1.93
N SER A 301 -9.53 -1.79 2.61
CA SER A 301 -8.64 -2.78 1.99
C SER A 301 -8.07 -3.76 3.03
N PRO A 302 -7.59 -4.95 2.61
CA PRO A 302 -6.88 -5.90 3.48
C PRO A 302 -5.64 -5.32 4.17
N ALA A 303 -4.91 -4.42 3.52
CA ALA A 303 -3.74 -3.76 4.10
C ALA A 303 -4.11 -2.88 5.29
N GLU A 304 -5.30 -2.27 5.28
CA GLU A 304 -5.78 -1.54 6.46
C GLU A 304 -6.04 -2.51 7.64
N VAL A 305 -6.51 -3.74 7.37
CA VAL A 305 -6.68 -4.78 8.40
C VAL A 305 -5.32 -5.16 8.98
N GLY A 306 -4.35 -5.48 8.13
CA GLY A 306 -3.01 -5.88 8.57
C GLY A 306 -2.22 -4.77 9.28
N ALA A 307 -2.47 -3.51 8.94
CA ALA A 307 -1.86 -2.36 9.61
C ALA A 307 -2.52 -2.04 10.97
N TRP A 308 -3.83 -2.22 11.08
CA TRP A 308 -4.59 -1.91 12.30
C TRP A 308 -4.57 -3.05 13.33
N ALA A 309 -4.84 -4.28 12.88
CA ALA A 309 -4.93 -5.48 13.71
C ALA A 309 -3.97 -6.57 13.18
N PRO A 310 -2.67 -6.47 13.49
CA PRO A 310 -1.69 -7.46 13.06
C PRO A 310 -2.09 -8.89 13.50
N GLY A 311 -2.14 -9.82 12.56
CA GLY A 311 -2.55 -11.20 12.80
C GLY A 311 -4.04 -11.47 12.66
N ALA A 312 -4.86 -10.46 12.39
CA ALA A 312 -6.25 -10.65 11.96
C ALA A 312 -6.33 -11.02 10.47
N ASP A 313 -7.36 -11.79 10.13
CA ASP A 313 -7.67 -12.13 8.74
C ASP A 313 -8.60 -11.06 8.14
N ALA A 314 -8.25 -10.56 6.96
CA ALA A 314 -9.13 -9.65 6.22
C ALA A 314 -10.24 -10.46 5.53
N SER A 315 -11.49 -10.20 5.91
CA SER A 315 -12.65 -10.84 5.28
C SER A 315 -13.48 -9.80 4.52
N PRO A 316 -13.76 -10.01 3.21
CA PRO A 316 -14.59 -9.08 2.44
C PRO A 316 -16.03 -9.10 2.95
N THR A 317 -16.69 -7.95 2.87
CA THR A 317 -18.05 -7.72 3.35
C THR A 317 -18.72 -6.59 2.57
N ARG A 318 -19.97 -6.29 2.92
CA ARG A 318 -20.74 -5.14 2.42
C ARG A 318 -21.15 -4.25 3.58
N PHE A 319 -21.31 -2.96 3.29
CA PHE A 319 -21.76 -1.97 4.27
C PHE A 319 -23.03 -2.41 5.01
N ALA A 320 -24.05 -2.85 4.27
CA ALA A 320 -25.33 -3.24 4.85
C ALA A 320 -25.23 -4.38 5.87
N ALA A 321 -24.33 -5.35 5.65
CA ALA A 321 -24.13 -6.46 6.57
C ALA A 321 -23.54 -5.98 7.91
N VAL A 322 -22.51 -5.14 7.86
CA VAL A 322 -21.86 -4.60 9.07
C VAL A 322 -22.77 -3.60 9.78
N ALA A 323 -23.53 -2.78 9.04
CA ALA A 323 -24.52 -1.86 9.60
C ALA A 323 -25.61 -2.61 10.37
N LYS A 324 -26.13 -3.70 9.80
CA LYS A 324 -27.09 -4.56 10.49
C LYS A 324 -26.51 -5.18 11.75
N VAL A 325 -25.30 -5.75 11.69
CA VAL A 325 -24.63 -6.32 12.87
C VAL A 325 -24.42 -5.26 13.96
N ALA A 326 -23.99 -4.05 13.58
CA ALA A 326 -23.80 -2.96 14.54
C ALA A 326 -25.11 -2.62 15.27
N LEU A 327 -26.22 -2.51 14.53
CA LEU A 327 -27.53 -2.21 15.12
C LEU A 327 -28.06 -3.38 15.98
N ASP A 328 -27.97 -4.62 15.49
CA ASP A 328 -28.46 -5.82 16.17
C ASP A 328 -27.69 -6.08 17.48
N GLN A 329 -26.39 -5.74 17.52
CA GLN A 329 -25.53 -5.88 18.70
C GLN A 329 -25.56 -4.65 19.62
N GLY A 330 -26.33 -3.62 19.30
CA GLY A 330 -26.42 -2.40 20.11
C GLY A 330 -25.12 -1.58 20.12
N HIS A 331 -24.28 -1.70 19.10
CA HIS A 331 -23.09 -0.85 18.93
C HIS A 331 -23.53 0.60 18.67
N ALA A 332 -22.71 1.56 19.12
CA ALA A 332 -22.98 2.99 18.94
C ALA A 332 -22.88 3.45 17.47
N GLY A 333 -22.26 2.62 16.61
CA GLY A 333 -22.08 2.91 15.20
C GLY A 333 -21.01 2.04 14.54
N ILE A 334 -20.51 2.53 13.41
CA ILE A 334 -19.36 1.98 12.68
C ILE A 334 -18.23 3.00 12.69
N VAL A 335 -17.00 2.55 12.95
CA VAL A 335 -15.78 3.29 12.63
C VAL A 335 -15.15 2.72 11.36
N VAL A 336 -14.89 3.59 10.38
CA VAL A 336 -14.21 3.25 9.14
C VAL A 336 -12.75 3.67 9.21
N ASN A 337 -11.84 2.76 8.90
CA ASN A 337 -10.38 2.95 8.87
C ASN A 337 -9.79 3.59 10.16
N PRO A 338 -9.86 2.89 11.31
CA PRO A 338 -9.41 3.42 12.60
C PRO A 338 -7.88 3.69 12.69
N ALA A 339 -7.07 3.12 11.79
CA ALA A 339 -5.61 3.32 11.74
C ALA A 339 -5.16 4.29 10.62
N GLY A 340 -6.04 5.21 10.21
CA GLY A 340 -5.78 6.15 9.12
C GLY A 340 -6.73 7.33 9.13
N SER A 341 -7.23 7.69 7.95
CA SER A 341 -8.24 8.75 7.78
C SER A 341 -9.58 8.28 8.33
N MET A 342 -9.76 8.34 9.64
CA MET A 342 -10.92 7.78 10.33
C MET A 342 -12.23 8.53 10.03
N LEU A 343 -13.31 7.77 9.95
CA LEU A 343 -14.70 8.23 9.83
C LEU A 343 -15.57 7.47 10.84
N THR A 344 -16.48 8.15 11.53
CA THR A 344 -17.47 7.49 12.40
C THR A 344 -18.86 7.71 11.84
N ILE A 345 -19.64 6.63 11.69
CA ILE A 345 -21.03 6.64 11.26
C ILE A 345 -21.88 6.18 12.43
N THR A 346 -22.76 7.04 12.91
CA THR A 346 -23.59 6.81 14.10
C THR A 346 -24.71 5.81 13.84
N ALA A 347 -25.21 5.16 14.88
CA ALA A 347 -26.38 4.27 14.77
C ALA A 347 -27.62 4.94 14.14
N ALA A 348 -27.82 6.25 14.36
CA ALA A 348 -28.92 7.00 13.72
C ALA A 348 -28.74 7.08 12.19
N GLU A 349 -27.52 7.37 11.73
CA GLU A 349 -27.18 7.41 10.31
C GLU A 349 -27.26 6.02 9.67
N LEU A 350 -26.86 4.96 10.39
CA LEU A 350 -27.01 3.59 9.91
C LEU A 350 -28.49 3.24 9.64
N ARG A 351 -29.40 3.58 10.56
CA ARG A 351 -30.84 3.37 10.35
C ARG A 351 -31.36 4.14 9.13
N ALA A 352 -30.96 5.40 8.99
CA ALA A 352 -31.34 6.21 7.84
C ALA A 352 -30.82 5.64 6.51
N LEU A 353 -29.59 5.08 6.50
CA LEU A 353 -28.99 4.48 5.30
C LEU A 353 -29.58 3.11 4.93
N LEU A 354 -30.07 2.35 5.92
CA LEU A 354 -30.74 1.06 5.70
C LEU A 354 -32.22 1.21 5.35
N GLY A 355 -32.81 2.39 5.57
CA GLY A 355 -34.23 2.67 5.27
C GLY A 355 -35.18 2.39 6.44
N ASP A 356 -34.67 2.20 7.66
CA ASP A 356 -35.44 1.89 8.87
C ASP A 356 -35.86 3.16 9.65
N ALA A 357 -36.28 4.22 8.94
CA ALA A 357 -36.69 5.49 9.56
C ALA A 357 -38.11 5.44 10.15
#